data_AF-A0A8S1K0X2-F1
#
_entry.id   AF-A0A8S1K0X2-F1
#
_cell.length_a   1.000
_cell.length_b   1.000
_cell.length_c   1.000
_cell.angle_alpha   90.00
_cell.angle_beta   90.00
_cell.angle_gamma   90.00
#
_symmetry.space_group_name_H-M   'P 1'
#
loop_
_entity.id
_entity.type
_entity.pdbx_description
1 polymer ?
#
loop_
_entity_poly.entity_id
_entity_poly.type
_entity_poly.pdbx_seq_one_letter_code
_entity_poly.pdbx_strand_id
1 'polypeptide(L)' 'MSSEEERMKQLQSLPIRNYLDQTVVPILLQAMTEVAKVRPPNPIEFIANYLMQNNPEKAQARQQ' A
#
# COMPACT_ATOMS: atom_id res chain seq x y z
N MET A 1 10.39 -7.17 -23.43
CA MET A 1 9.38 -6.60 -22.52
C MET A 1 10.05 -6.54 -21.16
N SER A 2 9.98 -5.41 -20.46
CA SER A 2 10.61 -5.32 -19.14
C SER A 2 9.77 -6.07 -18.11
N SER A 3 10.38 -6.65 -17.08
CA SER A 3 9.66 -7.38 -16.03
C SER A 3 8.63 -6.50 -15.30
N GLU A 4 8.85 -5.19 -15.23
CA GLU A 4 7.88 -4.23 -14.68
C GLU A 4 6.67 -4.04 -15.59
N GLU A 5 6.86 -3.98 -16.92
CA GLU A 5 5.75 -3.89 -17.87
C GLU A 5 4.82 -5.09 -17.79
N GLU A 6 5.39 -6.29 -17.60
CA GLU A 6 4.62 -7.53 -17.41
C GLU A 6 3.83 -7.51 -16.10
N ARG A 7 4.46 -7.07 -15.00
CA ARG A 7 3.78 -6.90 -13.70
C ARG A 7 2.63 -5.89 -13.78
N MET A 8 2.84 -4.76 -14.45
CA MET A 8 1.80 -3.73 -14.61
C MET A 8 0.62 -4.25 -15.44
N LYS A 9 0.88 -4.95 -16.55
CA LYS A 9 -0.17 -5.57 -17.37
C LYS A 9 -0.98 -6.59 -16.58
N GLN A 10 -0.31 -7.43 -15.78
CA GLN A 10 -0.99 -8.39 -14.91
C GLN A 10 -1.91 -7.67 -13.93
N LEU A 11 -1.42 -6.64 -13.22
CA LEU A 11 -2.23 -5.86 -12.27
C LEU A 11 -3.43 -5.19 -12.94
N GLN A 12 -3.25 -4.61 -14.14
CA GLN A 12 -4.32 -3.96 -14.89
C GLN A 12 -5.42 -4.92 -15.35
N SER A 13 -5.10 -6.21 -15.52
CA SER A 13 -6.07 -7.24 -15.89
C SER A 13 -6.89 -7.80 -14.72
N LEU A 14 -6.52 -7.49 -13.48
CA LEU A 14 -7.18 -8.03 -12.30
C LEU A 14 -8.57 -7.42 -12.10
N PRO A 15 -9.54 -8.19 -11.59
CA PRO A 15 -10.75 -7.62 -11.01
C PRO A 15 -10.42 -6.59 -9.93
N ILE A 16 -11.22 -5.53 -9.82
CA ILE A 16 -10.99 -4.41 -8.89
C ILE A 16 -10.67 -4.87 -7.46
N ARG A 17 -11.40 -5.87 -6.94
CA ARG A 17 -11.18 -6.42 -5.60
C ARG A 17 -9.77 -6.98 -5.46
N ASN A 18 -9.34 -7.80 -6.41
CA ASN A 18 -8.03 -8.44 -6.39
C ASN A 18 -6.91 -7.41 -6.56
N TYR A 19 -7.11 -6.39 -7.40
CA TYR A 19 -6.16 -5.30 -7.55
C TYR A 19 -5.93 -4.59 -6.21
N LEU A 20 -7.01 -4.24 -5.50
CA LEU A 20 -6.93 -3.57 -4.21
C LEU A 20 -6.32 -4.47 -3.13
N ASP A 21 -6.73 -5.75 -3.09
CA ASP A 21 -6.22 -6.76 -2.16
C ASP A 21 -4.70 -6.97 -2.30
N GLN A 22 -4.16 -6.90 -3.51
CA GLN A 22 -2.74 -7.09 -3.79
C GLN A 22 -1.88 -5.83 -3.63
N THR A 23 -2.46 -4.64 -3.77
CA THR A 23 -1.69 -3.38 -3.82
C THR A 23 -1.75 -2.59 -2.51
N VAL A 24 -2.94 -2.35 -1.97
CA VAL A 24 -3.13 -1.32 -0.93
C VAL A 24 -3.84 -1.82 0.32
N VAL A 25 -4.70 -2.83 0.21
CA VAL A 25 -5.53 -3.29 1.34
C VAL A 25 -4.68 -3.75 2.54
N PRO A 26 -3.58 -4.52 2.39
CA PRO A 26 -2.83 -4.99 3.55
C PRO A 26 -2.26 -3.85 4.40
N ILE A 27 -1.65 -2.85 3.76
CA ILE A 27 -1.05 -1.70 4.46
C ILE A 27 -2.12 -0.74 5.00
N LEU A 28 -3.23 -0.55 4.28
CA LEU A 28 -4.35 0.26 4.75
C LEU A 28 -5.00 -0.33 6.00
N LEU A 29 -5.21 -1.66 6.05
CA LEU A 29 -5.77 -2.32 7.24
C LEU A 29 -4.86 -2.16 8.46
N GLN A 30 -3.54 -2.25 8.29
CA GLN A 30 -2.59 -1.98 9.36
C GLN A 30 -2.68 -0.52 9.84
N ALA A 31 -2.64 0.44 8.92
CA ALA A 31 -2.76 1.86 9.24
C ALA A 31 -4.06 2.18 9.99
N MET A 32 -5.19 1.63 9.52
CA MET A 32 -6.51 1.80 10.16
C MET A 32 -6.56 1.17 11.55
N THR A 33 -5.91 0.02 11.74
CA THR A 33 -5.80 -0.63 13.05
C THR A 33 -5.03 0.26 14.04
N GLU A 34 -3.93 0.88 13.60
CA GLU A 34 -3.16 1.78 14.44
C GLU A 34 -3.92 3.08 14.76
N VAL A 35 -4.60 3.67 13.77
CA VAL A 35 -5.49 4.82 14.00
C VAL A 35 -6.57 4.51 15.03
N ALA A 36 -7.19 3.34 14.95
CA ALA A 36 -8.24 2.94 15.90
C ALA A 36 -7.71 2.82 17.34
N LYS A 37 -6.43 2.43 17.51
CA LYS A 37 -5.75 2.34 18.80
C LYS A 37 -5.38 3.73 19.35
N VAL A 38 -4.67 4.54 18.57
CA VAL A 38 -4.04 5.79 19.06
C VAL A 38 -4.96 7.01 18.97
N ARG A 39 -6.04 6.93 18.19
CA ARG A 39 -7.05 7.99 18.00
C ARG A 39 -6.45 9.39 17.89
N PRO A 40 -5.62 9.65 16.86
CA PRO A 40 -4.93 10.92 16.71
C PRO A 40 -5.93 12.03 16.35
N PRO A 41 -5.60 13.31 16.62
CA PRO A 41 -6.46 14.45 16.28
C PRO A 41 -6.71 14.57 14.77
N ASN A 42 -5.72 14.19 13.95
CA ASN A 42 -5.81 14.21 12.48
C ASN A 42 -5.68 12.78 11.92
N PRO A 43 -6.74 11.96 11.89
CA PRO A 43 -6.66 10.55 11.48
C PRO A 43 -6.28 10.36 10.01
N ILE A 44 -6.70 11.27 9.12
CA ILE A 44 -6.36 11.19 7.69
C ILE A 44 -4.86 11.42 7.46
N GLU A 45 -4.32 12.47 8.09
CA GLU A 45 -2.90 12.80 8.02
C GLU A 45 -2.03 11.68 8.60
N PHE A 46 -2.47 11.09 9.72
CA PHE A 46 -1.81 9.93 10.31
C PHE A 46 -1.74 8.75 9.32
N ILE A 47 -2.84 8.41 8.65
CA ILE A 47 -2.86 7.32 7.66
C ILE A 47 -1.92 7.65 6.49
N ALA A 48 -1.99 8.85 5.93
CA ALA A 48 -1.12 9.25 4.83
C ALA A 48 0.37 9.10 5.20
N ASN A 49 0.75 9.60 6.38
CA ASN A 49 2.10 9.46 6.90
C ASN A 49 2.49 8.00 7.12
N TYR A 50 1.59 7.18 7.69
CA TYR A 50 1.81 5.75 7.89
C TYR A 50 2.09 5.04 6.56
N LEU A 51 1.29 5.30 5.52
CA LEU A 51 1.47 4.71 4.20
C LEU A 51 2.80 5.12 3.55
N MET A 52 3.19 6.39 3.67
CA MET A 52 4.44 6.90 3.09
C MET A 52 5.70 6.35 3.78
N GLN A 53 5.63 6.11 5.09
CA GLN A 53 6.72 5.56 5.90
C GLN A 53 6.86 4.04 5.74
N ASN A 54 5.74 3.34 5.56
CA ASN A 54 5.70 1.87 5.47
C ASN A 54 5.49 1.36 4.03
N ASN A 55 5.77 2.18 3.01
CA ASN A 55 5.58 1.78 1.62
C ASN A 55 6.48 0.56 1.28
N PRO A 56 5.90 -0.61 0.93
CA PRO A 56 6.65 -1.83 0.65
C PRO A 56 7.57 -1.71 -0.57
N GLU A 57 7.22 -0.87 -1.54
CA GLU A 57 8.05 -0.66 -2.74
C GLU A 57 9.31 0.16 -2.43
N LYS A 58 9.28 1.05 -1.42
CA LYS A 58 10.48 1.74 -0.94
C LYS A 58 11.47 0.77 -0.28
N ALA A 59 10.97 -0.28 0.38
CA ALA A 59 11.84 -1.28 1.00
C ALA A 59 12.56 -2.13 -0.06
N GLN A 60 11.87 -2.45 -1.16
CA GLN A 60 12.44 -3.19 -2.30
C GLN A 60 13.51 -2.37 -3.04
N ALA A 61 13.28 -1.07 -3.25
CA ALA A 61 14.24 -0.18 -3.91
C ALA A 61 15.55 0.06 -3.13
N ARG A 62 15.58 -0.21 -1.82
CA ARG A 62 16.79 -0.09 -0.99
C ARG A 62 17.64 -1.36 -0.95
N GLN A 63 17.13 -2.46 -1.49
CA GLN A 63 17.81 -3.76 -1.53
C GLN A 63 18.39 -4.08 -2.92
N GLN A 64 18.37 -3.09 -3.83
CA GLN A 64 18.99 -3.12 -5.16
C GLN A 64 20.04 -2.03 -5.23
#